data_AF-A0A2D7B5N7-F1
#
_entry.id   AF-A0A2D7B5N7-F1
#
_cell.length_a   1.000
_cell.length_b   1.000
_cell.length_c   1.000
_cell.angle_alpha   90.00
_cell.angle_beta   90.00
_cell.angle_gamma   90.00
#
_symmetry.space_group_name_H-M   'P 1'
#
loop_
_entity.id
_entity.type
_entity.pdbx_description
1 polymer ?
#
loop_
_entity_poly.entity_id
_entity_poly.type
_entity_poly.pdbx_seq_one_letter_code
_entity_poly.pdbx_strand_id
1 'polypeptide(L)'
;MGKADDKIKLATASTITLYDAVEATSLTKAKAALDAVNLGITSLASHRATVGASMSRMENTSSNLSVLKDNISAANSRIKDVDVAEESANFARQNILVQSGTAMLAQANALPQSALRLIG
;
A
#
# COMPACT_ATOMS: atom_id res chain seq x y z
N MET A 1 -86.74 -45.16 -4.96
CA MET A 1 -85.69 -44.77 -5.93
C MET A 1 -85.78 -43.26 -6.09
N GLY A 2 -84.77 -42.44 -5.86
CA GLY A 2 -83.39 -42.70 -5.50
C GLY A 2 -82.84 -41.47 -4.76
N LYS A 3 -82.09 -41.75 -3.69
CA LYS A 3 -81.25 -40.79 -2.99
C LYS A 3 -79.99 -40.51 -3.82
N ALA A 4 -80.12 -39.82 -4.96
CA ALA A 4 -79.00 -39.66 -5.89
C ALA A 4 -78.32 -38.28 -5.86
N ASP A 5 -78.91 -37.24 -5.27
CA ASP A 5 -78.39 -35.87 -5.48
C ASP A 5 -77.59 -35.29 -4.30
N ASP A 6 -77.37 -36.04 -3.21
CA ASP A 6 -76.75 -35.53 -1.97
C ASP A 6 -75.35 -36.12 -1.65
N LYS A 7 -74.59 -36.58 -2.66
CA LYS A 7 -73.25 -37.18 -2.43
C LYS A 7 -72.09 -36.57 -3.22
N ILE A 8 -72.31 -35.56 -4.06
CA ILE A 8 -71.27 -35.00 -4.97
C ILE A 8 -70.99 -33.51 -4.73
N LYS A 9 -71.04 -33.04 -3.47
CA LYS A 9 -70.66 -31.65 -3.12
C LYS A 9 -69.60 -31.51 -2.03
N LEU A 10 -68.94 -32.59 -1.59
CA LEU A 10 -67.95 -32.53 -0.50
C LEU A 10 -66.57 -33.17 -0.81
N ALA A 11 -66.34 -33.62 -2.05
CA ALA A 11 -65.05 -34.21 -2.46
C ALA A 11 -64.27 -33.33 -3.46
N THR A 12 -64.95 -32.61 -4.35
CA THR A 12 -64.29 -31.79 -5.38
C THR A 12 -63.81 -30.44 -4.84
N ALA A 13 -64.50 -29.88 -3.84
CA ALA A 13 -64.08 -28.62 -3.19
C ALA A 13 -62.82 -28.82 -2.33
N SER A 14 -62.70 -29.96 -1.65
CA SER A 14 -61.59 -30.30 -0.76
C SER A 14 -60.30 -30.65 -1.52
N THR A 15 -60.39 -31.28 -2.70
CA THR A 15 -59.21 -31.52 -3.56
C THR A 15 -58.68 -30.24 -4.21
N ILE A 16 -59.55 -29.32 -4.64
CA ILE A 16 -59.14 -28.02 -5.21
C ILE A 16 -58.44 -27.15 -4.14
N THR A 17 -58.94 -27.14 -2.90
CA THR A 17 -58.31 -26.38 -1.81
C THR A 17 -56.94 -26.93 -1.40
N LEU A 18 -56.72 -28.24 -1.54
CA LEU A 18 -55.42 -28.87 -1.24
C LEU A 18 -54.39 -28.62 -2.34
N TYR A 19 -54.81 -28.63 -3.60
CA TYR A 19 -53.95 -28.32 -4.74
C TYR A 19 -53.49 -26.85 -4.73
N ASP A 20 -54.42 -25.90 -4.52
CA ASP A 20 -54.12 -24.47 -4.45
C ASP A 20 -53.23 -24.13 -3.23
N ALA A 21 -53.45 -24.80 -2.09
CA ALA A 21 -52.59 -24.65 -0.92
C ALA A 21 -51.16 -25.19 -1.14
N VAL A 22 -50.99 -26.28 -1.90
CA VAL A 22 -49.67 -26.84 -2.24
C VAL A 22 -48.91 -25.93 -3.22
N GLU A 23 -49.60 -25.41 -4.24
CA GLU A 23 -49.03 -24.42 -5.17
C GLU A 23 -48.65 -23.11 -4.45
N ALA A 24 -49.52 -22.56 -3.61
CA ALA A 24 -49.22 -21.38 -2.79
C ALA A 24 -48.01 -21.61 -1.85
N THR A 25 -47.88 -22.81 -1.29
CA THR A 25 -46.72 -23.18 -0.47
C THR A 25 -45.43 -23.29 -1.30
N SER A 26 -45.50 -23.83 -2.52
CA SER A 26 -44.38 -23.90 -3.47
C SER A 26 -43.90 -22.49 -3.87
N LEU A 27 -44.83 -21.61 -4.23
CA LEU A 27 -44.57 -20.21 -4.58
C LEU A 27 -43.94 -19.44 -3.41
N THR A 28 -44.42 -19.68 -2.18
CA THR A 28 -43.86 -19.07 -0.96
C THR A 28 -42.43 -19.54 -0.71
N LYS A 29 -42.15 -20.84 -0.87
CA LYS A 29 -40.80 -21.40 -0.74
C LYS A 29 -39.84 -20.87 -1.82
N ALA A 30 -40.31 -20.75 -3.06
CA ALA A 30 -39.54 -20.17 -4.16
C ALA A 30 -39.20 -18.69 -3.91
N LYS A 31 -40.16 -17.91 -3.41
CA LYS A 31 -39.94 -16.51 -3.02
C LYS A 31 -38.93 -16.40 -1.88
N ALA A 32 -39.06 -17.23 -0.84
CA ALA A 32 -38.10 -17.26 0.27
C ALA A 32 -36.68 -17.64 -0.18
N ALA A 33 -36.54 -18.58 -1.12
CA ALA A 33 -35.25 -18.93 -1.71
C ALA A 33 -34.66 -17.76 -2.51
N LEU A 34 -35.47 -17.04 -3.29
CA LEU A 34 -35.05 -15.85 -4.03
C LEU A 34 -34.60 -14.72 -3.09
N ASP A 35 -35.34 -14.49 -2.01
CA ASP A 35 -35.00 -13.48 -1.00
C ASP A 35 -33.68 -13.83 -0.28
N ALA A 36 -33.46 -15.11 0.05
CA ALA A 36 -32.21 -15.58 0.62
C ALA A 36 -31.01 -15.38 -0.34
N VAL A 37 -31.20 -15.64 -1.64
CA VAL A 37 -30.17 -15.39 -2.66
C VAL A 37 -29.89 -13.90 -2.81
N ASN A 38 -30.91 -13.04 -2.84
CA ASN A 38 -30.74 -11.59 -2.90
C ASN A 38 -30.00 -11.04 -1.69
N LEU A 39 -30.29 -11.56 -0.49
CA LEU A 39 -29.57 -11.23 0.73
C LEU A 39 -28.09 -11.64 0.62
N GLY A 40 -27.82 -12.85 0.13
CA GLY A 40 -26.46 -13.35 -0.11
C GLY A 40 -25.67 -12.47 -1.09
N ILE A 41 -26.30 -12.08 -2.21
CA ILE A 41 -25.71 -11.18 -3.21
C ILE A 41 -25.39 -9.81 -2.59
N THR A 42 -26.33 -9.25 -1.83
CA THR A 42 -26.15 -7.94 -1.18
C THR A 42 -25.02 -7.98 -0.15
N SER A 43 -24.94 -9.05 0.64
CA SER A 43 -23.85 -9.26 1.60
C SER A 43 -22.50 -9.36 0.90
N LEU A 44 -22.40 -10.18 -0.15
CA LEU A 44 -21.17 -10.31 -0.94
C LEU A 44 -20.76 -8.97 -1.58
N ALA A 45 -21.72 -8.21 -2.12
CA ALA A 45 -21.46 -6.90 -2.68
C ALA A 45 -20.89 -5.92 -1.63
N SER A 46 -21.45 -5.93 -0.41
CA SER A 46 -20.94 -5.12 0.71
C SER A 46 -19.51 -5.50 1.12
N HIS A 47 -19.21 -6.80 1.18
CA HIS A 47 -17.86 -7.30 1.46
C HIS A 47 -16.88 -6.86 0.36
N ARG A 48 -17.25 -7.03 -0.92
CA ARG A 48 -16.45 -6.57 -2.06
C ARG A 48 -16.20 -5.07 -2.03
N ALA A 49 -17.20 -4.26 -1.66
CA ALA A 49 -17.04 -2.82 -1.51
C ALA A 49 -16.04 -2.46 -0.40
N THR A 50 -16.10 -3.15 0.75
CA THR A 50 -15.17 -2.93 1.87
C THR A 50 -13.73 -3.31 1.50
N VAL A 51 -13.55 -4.43 0.81
CA VAL A 51 -12.23 -4.85 0.30
C VAL A 51 -11.73 -3.86 -0.75
N GLY A 52 -12.58 -3.41 -1.68
CA GLY A 52 -12.26 -2.38 -2.67
C GLY A 52 -11.79 -1.07 -2.04
N ALA A 53 -12.49 -0.59 -1.01
CA ALA A 53 -12.11 0.60 -0.27
C ALA A 53 -10.75 0.42 0.44
N SER A 54 -10.50 -0.75 1.02
CA SER A 54 -9.22 -1.07 1.66
C SER A 54 -8.08 -1.13 0.65
N MET A 55 -8.30 -1.74 -0.53
CA MET A 55 -7.33 -1.78 -1.62
C MET A 55 -6.99 -0.37 -2.11
N SER A 56 -7.98 0.49 -2.35
CA SER A 56 -7.74 1.88 -2.76
C SER A 56 -6.94 2.67 -1.72
N ARG A 57 -7.21 2.45 -0.42
CA ARG A 57 -6.40 3.05 0.65
C ARG A 57 -4.96 2.52 0.65
N MET A 58 -4.77 1.23 0.42
CA MET A 58 -3.43 0.62 0.33
C MET A 58 -2.65 1.15 -0.87
N GLU A 59 -3.28 1.30 -2.03
CA GLU A 59 -2.67 1.87 -3.24
C GLU A 59 -2.27 3.33 -3.02
N ASN A 60 -3.16 4.15 -2.45
CA ASN A 60 -2.85 5.55 -2.11
C ASN A 60 -1.71 5.63 -1.10
N THR A 61 -1.72 4.78 -0.06
CA THR A 61 -0.66 4.75 0.94
C THR A 61 0.66 4.30 0.32
N SER A 62 0.65 3.30 -0.55
CA SER A 62 1.83 2.80 -1.25
C SER A 62 2.44 3.88 -2.15
N SER A 63 1.62 4.59 -2.92
CA SER A 63 2.07 5.72 -3.75
C SER A 63 2.71 6.82 -2.90
N ASN A 64 2.06 7.22 -1.81
CA ASN A 64 2.59 8.22 -0.88
C ASN A 64 3.92 7.77 -0.26
N LEU A 65 4.04 6.50 0.15
CA LEU A 65 5.28 5.95 0.70
C LEU A 65 6.40 5.88 -0.35
N SER A 66 6.09 5.61 -1.62
CA SER A 66 7.09 5.64 -2.70
C SER A 66 7.65 7.04 -2.90
N VAL A 67 6.78 8.05 -2.96
CA VAL A 67 7.19 9.46 -3.06
C VAL A 67 8.02 9.87 -1.84
N LEU A 68 7.62 9.45 -0.63
CA LEU A 68 8.38 9.71 0.59
C LEU A 68 9.76 9.04 0.55
N LYS A 69 9.84 7.79 0.08
CA LYS A 69 11.10 7.06 -0.08
C LYS A 69 12.04 7.80 -1.03
N ASP A 70 11.55 8.29 -2.15
CA ASP A 70 12.35 9.04 -3.12
C ASP A 70 12.85 10.36 -2.53
N ASN A 71 11.98 11.07 -1.80
CA ASN A 71 12.36 12.31 -1.10
C ASN A 71 13.43 12.07 -0.03
N ILE A 72 13.29 11.02 0.79
CA ILE A 72 14.28 10.66 1.81
C ILE A 72 15.59 10.21 1.16
N SER A 73 15.52 9.42 0.08
CA SER A 73 16.72 8.98 -0.65
C SER A 73 17.48 10.17 -1.25
N ALA A 74 16.76 11.12 -1.84
CA ALA A 74 17.35 12.34 -2.38
C ALA A 74 17.97 13.22 -1.27
N ALA A 75 17.29 13.37 -0.13
CA ALA A 75 17.83 14.08 1.03
C ALA A 75 19.09 13.40 1.59
N ASN A 76 19.08 12.07 1.71
CA ASN A 76 20.23 11.30 2.17
C ASN A 76 21.42 11.40 1.21
N SER A 77 21.18 11.32 -0.11
CA SER A 77 22.23 11.55 -1.11
C SER A 77 22.84 12.93 -0.95
N ARG A 78 22.03 13.98 -0.76
CA ARG A 78 22.55 15.34 -0.56
C ARG A 78 23.40 15.46 0.70
N ILE A 79 22.98 14.87 1.82
CA ILE A 79 23.77 14.89 3.05
C ILE A 79 25.10 14.17 2.83
N LYS A 80 25.05 12.94 2.30
CA LYS A 80 26.26 12.15 2.04
C LYS A 80 27.20 12.83 1.06
N ASP A 81 26.68 13.40 -0.03
CA ASP A 81 27.49 14.06 -1.06
C ASP A 81 28.12 15.35 -0.51
N VAL A 82 27.42 16.09 0.37
CA VAL A 82 27.98 17.27 1.06
C VAL A 82 29.10 16.87 2.01
N ASP A 83 28.91 15.83 2.82
CA ASP A 83 29.93 15.34 3.76
C ASP A 83 31.16 14.81 3.02
N VAL A 84 30.96 14.05 1.93
CA VAL A 84 32.07 13.54 1.09
C VAL A 84 32.81 14.70 0.41
N ALA A 85 32.11 15.74 -0.04
CA ALA A 85 32.75 16.93 -0.62
C ALA A 85 33.58 17.69 0.43
N GLU A 86 33.07 17.85 1.65
CA GLU A 86 33.80 18.49 2.75
C GLU A 86 35.03 17.68 3.17
N GLU A 87 34.91 16.37 3.31
CA GLU A 87 36.02 15.49 3.65
C GLU A 87 37.07 15.43 2.53
N SER A 88 36.64 15.43 1.26
CA SER A 88 37.56 15.52 0.11
C SER A 88 38.32 16.84 0.09
N ALA A 89 37.66 17.95 0.42
CA ALA A 89 38.31 19.26 0.53
C ALA A 89 39.29 19.32 1.71
N ASN A 90 38.93 18.72 2.86
CA ASN A 90 39.80 18.59 4.01
C ASN A 90 41.03 17.72 3.70
N PHE A 91 40.83 16.56 3.06
CA PHE A 91 41.89 15.67 2.62
C PHE A 91 42.84 16.37 1.63
N ALA A 92 42.30 17.07 0.63
CA ALA A 92 43.11 17.86 -0.30
C ALA A 92 43.91 18.97 0.43
N ARG A 93 43.27 19.68 1.38
CA ARG A 93 43.96 20.72 2.18
C ARG A 93 45.07 20.12 3.04
N GLN A 94 44.86 18.96 3.65
CA GLN A 94 45.91 18.27 4.42
C GLN A 94 47.07 17.81 3.51
N ASN A 95 46.80 17.28 2.32
CA ASN A 95 47.85 16.92 1.36
C ASN A 95 48.67 18.15 0.93
N ILE A 96 48.00 19.27 0.63
CA ILE A 96 48.68 20.53 0.31
C ILE A 96 49.51 21.02 1.51
N LEU A 97 49.00 20.91 2.73
CA LEU A 97 49.71 21.32 3.95
C LEU A 97 50.97 20.47 4.17
N VAL A 98 50.89 19.16 3.96
CA VAL A 98 52.05 18.25 4.09
C VAL A 98 53.10 18.57 3.03
N GLN A 99 52.72 18.76 1.77
CA GLN A 99 53.66 19.13 0.69
C GLN A 99 54.25 20.53 0.89
N SER A 100 53.44 21.49 1.35
CA SER A 100 53.91 22.85 1.65
C SER A 100 54.80 22.87 2.89
N GLY A 101 54.49 22.06 3.90
CA GLY A 101 55.29 21.93 5.12
C GLY A 101 56.66 21.32 4.85
N THR A 102 56.76 20.29 4.00
CA THR A 102 58.05 19.73 3.60
C THR A 102 58.87 20.71 2.76
N ALA A 103 58.25 21.42 1.81
CA ALA A 103 58.90 22.48 1.04
C ALA A 103 59.35 23.67 1.91
N MET A 104 58.52 24.09 2.87
CA MET A 104 58.83 25.15 3.84
C MET A 104 59.96 24.75 4.79
N LEU A 105 60.00 23.50 5.27
CA LEU A 105 61.11 22.98 6.07
C LEU A 105 62.41 22.93 5.26
N ALA A 106 62.35 22.52 4.00
CA ALA A 106 63.51 22.55 3.11
C ALA A 106 64.03 23.98 2.88
N GLN A 107 63.13 24.93 2.67
CA GLN A 107 63.47 26.36 2.50
C GLN A 107 64.01 26.98 3.80
N ALA A 108 63.41 26.67 4.94
CA ALA A 108 63.84 27.16 6.25
C ALA A 108 65.22 26.62 6.66
N ASN A 109 65.59 25.40 6.23
CA ASN A 109 66.93 24.84 6.44
C ASN A 109 68.00 25.43 5.50
N ALA A 110 67.60 25.90 4.31
CA ALA A 110 68.51 26.52 3.35
C ALA A 110 68.87 27.99 3.69
N LEU A 111 67.96 28.72 4.34
CA LEU A 111 68.16 30.10 4.80
C LEU A 111 69.39 30.29 5.73
N PRO A 112 69.55 29.53 6.83
CA PRO A 112 70.67 29.72 7.76
C PRO A 112 72.03 29.33 7.15
N GLN A 113 72.09 28.36 6.24
CA GLN A 113 73.32 28.05 5.51
C GLN A 113 73.73 29.17 4.55
N SER A 114 72.75 29.84 3.94
CA SER A 114 72.98 31.00 3.09
C SER A 114 73.45 32.20 3.90
N ALA A 115 72.92 32.40 5.11
CA ALA A 115 73.36 33.46 6.02
C ALA A 115 74.78 33.23 6.58
N LEU A 116 75.16 31.98 6.89
CA LEU A 116 76.52 31.63 7.32
C LEU A 116 77.56 31.91 6.23
N ARG A 117 77.22 31.72 4.95
CA ARG A 117 78.07 32.10 3.80
C ARG A 117 78.24 33.61 3.60
N LEU A 118 77.41 34.43 4.24
CA LEU A 118 77.53 35.90 4.20
C LEU A 118 78.27 36.48 5.41
N ILE A 119 78.52 35.71 6.47
CA ILE A 119 79.22 36.15 7.68
C ILE A 119 80.60 35.50 7.84
N GLY A 120 80.82 34.32 7.25
CA GLY A 120 82.15 33.69 7.12
C GLY A 120 82.82 34.03 5.81
#